data_AF-A0A957NQU9-F1
#
_entry.id   AF-A0A957NQU9-F1
#
_cell.length_a   1.000
_cell.length_b   1.000
_cell.length_c   1.000
_cell.angle_alpha   90.00
_cell.angle_beta   90.00
_cell.angle_gamma   90.00
#
_symmetry.space_group_name_H-M   'P 1'
#
loop_
_entity.id
_entity.type
_entity.pdbx_description
1 polymer ?
#
loop_
_entity_poly.entity_id
_entity_poly.type
_entity_poly.pdbx_seq_one_letter_code
_entity_poly.pdbx_strand_id
1 'polypeptide(L)' 'MDFQLTEEQREFQHFVHGFVAKEVKPLARHTDETGEFNWTAVSKMGPIGLLGLEVP' A
#
# COMPACT_ATOMS: atom_id res chain seq x y z
N MET A 1 25.20 -13.23 7.51
CA MET A 1 24.31 -12.25 6.85
C MET A 1 23.19 -11.97 7.82
N ASP A 2 22.80 -10.70 7.95
CA ASP A 2 21.63 -10.31 8.73
C ASP A 2 20.45 -10.11 7.77
N PHE A 3 19.30 -10.67 8.13
CA PHE A 3 18.06 -10.65 7.35
C PHE A 3 16.93 -9.93 8.09
N GLN A 4 17.20 -9.37 9.26
CA GLN A 4 16.22 -8.60 10.00
C GLN A 4 15.98 -7.25 9.31
N LEU A 5 14.71 -6.84 9.28
CA LEU A 5 14.35 -5.49 8.87
C LEU A 5 14.87 -4.49 9.90
N THR A 6 15.26 -3.30 9.44
CA THR A 6 15.52 -2.15 10.32
C THR A 6 14.23 -1.70 11.02
N GLU A 7 14.35 -0.89 12.07
CA GLU A 7 13.18 -0.34 12.75
C GLU A 7 12.29 0.47 11.81
N GLU A 8 12.88 1.38 11.03
CA GLU A 8 12.19 2.15 10.00
C GLU A 8 11.45 1.26 8.99
N GLN A 9 12.09 0.19 8.51
CA GLN A 9 11.46 -0.74 7.58
C GLN A 9 10.26 -1.48 8.20
N ARG A 10 10.32 -1.82 9.50
CA ARG A 10 9.19 -2.44 10.21
C ARG A 10 8.04 -1.46 10.42
N GLU A 11 8.34 -0.21 10.77
CA GLU A 11 7.33 0.85 10.89
C GLU A 11 6.65 1.12 9.56
N PHE A 12 7.44 1.22 8.48
CA PHE A 12 6.93 1.39 7.14
C PHE A 12 6.06 0.21 6.70
N GLN A 13 6.49 -1.03 6.97
CA GLN A 13 5.67 -2.22 6.74
C GLN A 13 4.34 -2.12 7.50
N HIS A 14 4.36 -1.78 8.79
CA HIS A 14 3.14 -1.64 9.59
C HIS A 14 2.18 -0.60 9.00
N PHE A 15 2.71 0.56 8.60
CA PHE A 15 1.95 1.62 7.94
C PHE A 15 1.27 1.13 6.64
N VAL A 16 2.03 0.48 5.75
CA VAL A 16 1.50 -0.05 4.48
C VAL A 16 0.43 -1.11 4.72
N HIS A 17 0.65 -2.03 5.67
CA HIS A 17 -0.36 -3.03 6.03
C HIS A 17 -1.66 -2.40 6.53
N GLY A 18 -1.57 -1.34 7.33
CA GLY A 18 -2.72 -0.58 7.80
C GLY A 18 -3.50 0.09 6.67
N PHE A 19 -2.79 0.69 5.71
CA PHE A 19 -3.41 1.28 4.51
C PHE A 19 -4.12 0.21 3.66
N VAL A 20 -3.43 -0.88 3.34
CA VAL A 20 -3.98 -1.97 2.51
C VAL A 20 -5.24 -2.57 3.14
N ALA A 21 -5.24 -2.79 4.45
CA ALA A 21 -6.40 -3.34 5.16
C ALA A 21 -7.64 -2.44 5.06
N LYS A 22 -7.44 -1.11 5.05
CA LYS A 22 -8.53 -0.13 5.02
C LYS A 22 -8.99 0.23 3.60
N GLU A 23 -8.05 0.36 2.67
CA GLU A 23 -8.30 1.02 1.38
C GLU A 23 -8.30 0.06 0.19
N VAL A 24 -7.52 -1.02 0.27
CA VAL A 24 -7.36 -1.98 -0.84
C VAL A 24 -8.22 -3.22 -0.61
N LYS A 25 -8.12 -3.83 0.56
CA LYS A 25 -8.80 -5.09 0.91
C LYS A 25 -10.32 -5.08 0.70
N PRO A 26 -11.07 -4.01 1.03
CA PRO A 26 -12.54 -4.04 0.87
C PRO A 26 -13.02 -4.21 -0.57
N LEU A 27 -12.27 -3.72 -1.56
CA LEU A 27 -12.65 -3.80 -2.97
C LEU A 27 -11.92 -4.90 -3.75
N ALA A 28 -10.98 -5.62 -3.11
CA ALA A 28 -10.09 -6.57 -3.78
C ALA A 28 -10.83 -7.64 -4.61
N ARG A 29 -11.90 -8.23 -4.05
CA ARG A 29 -12.73 -9.22 -4.77
C ARG A 29 -13.42 -8.61 -5.99
N HIS A 30 -14.03 -7.44 -5.82
CA HIS A 30 -14.76 -6.77 -6.90
C HIS A 30 -13.82 -6.42 -8.06
N THR A 31 -12.65 -5.85 -7.77
CA THR A 31 -11.66 -5.50 -8.81
C THR A 31 -11.12 -6.72 -9.55
N ASP A 32 -10.98 -7.86 -8.86
CA ASP A 32 -10.59 -9.13 -9.49
C ASP A 32 -11.69 -9.66 -10.42
N GLU A 33 -12.94 -9.71 -9.94
CA GLU A 33 -14.07 -10.25 -10.69
C GLU A 33 -14.47 -9.38 -11.90
N THR A 34 -14.30 -8.06 -11.81
CA THR A 34 -14.73 -7.10 -12.83
C THR A 34 -13.60 -6.58 -13.73
N GLY A 35 -12.35 -6.68 -13.29
CA GLY A 35 -11.21 -6.04 -13.95
C GLY A 35 -11.18 -4.51 -13.79
N GLU A 36 -12.03 -3.93 -12.95
CA GLU A 36 -12.01 -2.50 -12.67
C GLU A 36 -10.80 -2.11 -11.81
N PHE A 37 -10.22 -0.93 -12.08
CA PHE A 37 -9.10 -0.42 -11.31
C PHE A 37 -9.58 0.40 -10.11
N ASN A 38 -9.02 0.12 -8.92
CA ASN A 38 -9.36 0.83 -7.68
C ASN A 38 -8.70 2.22 -7.63
N TRP A 39 -9.20 3.15 -8.46
CA TRP A 39 -8.73 4.54 -8.50
C TRP A 39 -8.84 5.24 -7.15
N THR A 40 -9.86 4.90 -6.35
CA THR A 40 -10.04 5.49 -5.01
C THR A 40 -8.85 5.20 -4.10
N ALA A 41 -8.37 3.96 -4.05
CA ALA A 41 -7.18 3.61 -3.27
C ALA A 41 -5.94 4.30 -3.82
N VAL A 42 -5.73 4.28 -5.14
CA VAL A 42 -4.55 4.89 -5.78
C VAL A 42 -4.48 6.40 -5.53
N SER A 43 -5.61 7.12 -5.64
CA SER A 43 -5.64 8.55 -5.32
C SER A 43 -5.27 8.84 -3.86
N LYS A 44 -5.55 7.92 -2.92
CA LYS A 44 -5.15 8.04 -1.51
C LYS A 44 -3.69 7.69 -1.27
N MET A 45 -3.06 6.87 -2.12
CA MET A 45 -1.64 6.50 -2.02
C MET A 45 -0.69 7.67 -2.33
N GLY A 46 -1.08 8.56 -3.24
CA GLY A 46 -0.24 9.68 -3.67
C GLY A 46 0.17 10.64 -2.52
N PRO A 47 -0.79 11.23 -1.78
CA PRO A 47 -0.49 12.16 -0.70
C PRO A 47 0.34 11.58 0.46
N ILE A 48 0.37 10.25 0.61
CA ILE A 48 1.14 9.55 1.64
C ILE A 48 2.47 8.99 1.13
N GLY A 49 2.89 9.37 -0.08
CA GLY A 49 4.19 9.03 -0.64
C GLY A 49 4.32 7.59 -1.17
N LEU A 50 3.25 6.79 -1.16
CA LEU A 50 3.32 5.39 -1.59
C LEU A 50 3.46 5.19 -3.11
N LEU A 51 3.37 6.26 -3.90
CA LEU A 51 3.54 6.23 -5.37
C LEU A 51 4.88 6.80 -5.84
N GLY A 52 5.77 7.20 -4.93
CA GLY A 52 7.01 7.90 -5.29
C GLY A 52 8.18 7.63 -4.35
N LEU A 53 8.21 6.48 -3.67
CA LEU A 53 9.22 6.15 -2.66
C LEU A 53 10.67 6.21 -3.18
N GLU A 54 10.86 5.95 -4.48
CA GLU A 54 12.16 5.93 -5.15
C GLU A 54 12.46 7.20 -5.95
N VAL A 55 11.53 8.17 -5.94
CA VAL A 55 11.67 9.42 -6.69
C VAL A 55 12.33 10.47 -5.78
N PRO A 56 13.46 11.09 -6.19
CA PRO A 56 14.15 12.13 -5.42
C PRO A 56 13.33 13.41 -5.20
#